data_AF-A0A6G4U7Q2-F1
#
_entry.id   AF-A0A6G4U7Q2-F1
#
_cell.length_a   1.000
_cell.length_b   1.000
_cell.length_c   1.000
_cell.angle_alpha   90.00
_cell.angle_beta   90.00
_cell.angle_gamma   90.00
#
_symmetry.space_group_name_H-M   'P 1'
#
loop_
_entity.id
_entity.type
_entity.pdbx_description
1 polymer ?
#
loop_
_entity_poly.entity_id
_entity_poly.type
_entity_poly.pdbx_seq_one_letter_code
_entity_poly.pdbx_strand_id
1 'polypeptide(L)'
;MRAATTEVVRLPGGDSVWVVRARGALDGSDHPAIGAVRRPDPDCDTVVVELLGVPRVTAAALKALTRCAKELADHGRGLLLVGGRAAAGELLDDFALPDFPSAEAALALPPVGAAGPVTDDEAADPLPGELEVRRLRAEVRDLRARARAHPQISRALGVLEERYGLPLDHTAFELLKKASQRHNVRMRALAAAVVAYPRPERAGGAWFPGRLARPAPPLPFAGDIDVQQANVSAVLGSMLRHVLDISATGMGNVQLVEPVRGHLRIEKHQGLTDDFVTYFDEVGRDGTSCALAAQQTRRVTVTDVEHDPVFTDGARQAILAAGSRGCHSTPLLSDLSDRHQVLGMVSSHHDAPVGALTNAQAAALDEAGRHTGRWLHWHRHTVLLDALDELHRLAVSRSRSSR
;
A
#
# COMPACT_ATOMS: atom_id res chain seq x y z
N MET A 1 19.96 -12.60 10.02
CA MET A 1 19.29 -13.16 8.83
C MET A 1 19.70 -12.34 7.61
N ARG A 2 20.05 -12.98 6.49
CA ARG A 2 20.39 -12.28 5.22
C ARG A 2 19.11 -11.92 4.49
N ALA A 3 18.96 -10.69 4.04
CA ALA A 3 17.78 -10.23 3.31
C ALA A 3 18.11 -9.03 2.42
N ALA A 4 17.19 -8.70 1.51
CA ALA A 4 17.21 -7.46 0.77
C ALA A 4 15.79 -6.95 0.53
N THR A 5 15.65 -5.64 0.45
CA THR A 5 14.41 -4.97 0.03
C THR A 5 14.71 -4.06 -1.14
N THR A 6 13.74 -3.89 -2.03
CA THR A 6 13.90 -3.07 -3.23
C THR A 6 12.84 -1.98 -3.32
N GLU A 7 13.21 -0.89 -3.95
CA GLU A 7 12.35 0.28 -4.19
C GLU A 7 12.68 0.86 -5.57
N VAL A 8 11.68 1.45 -6.21
CA VAL A 8 11.88 2.32 -7.36
C VAL A 8 11.80 3.77 -6.91
N VAL A 9 12.84 4.54 -7.19
CA VAL A 9 12.86 6.00 -6.99
C VAL A 9 12.86 6.65 -8.36
N ARG A 10 11.83 7.43 -8.66
CA ARG A 10 11.70 8.14 -9.93
C ARG A 10 12.16 9.58 -9.79
N LEU A 11 13.10 9.98 -10.64
CA LEU A 11 13.74 11.29 -10.65
C LEU A 11 13.02 12.23 -11.63
N PRO A 12 13.21 13.56 -11.50
CA PRO A 12 12.68 14.50 -12.48
C PRO A 12 13.21 14.19 -13.89
N GLY A 13 12.36 14.27 -14.90
CA GLY A 13 12.75 14.01 -16.30
C GLY A 13 12.55 12.57 -16.78
N GLY A 14 12.12 11.66 -15.89
CA GLY A 14 11.69 10.31 -16.25
C GLY A 14 12.67 9.19 -15.92
N ASP A 15 13.90 9.55 -15.53
CA ASP A 15 14.91 8.60 -15.06
C ASP A 15 14.39 7.84 -13.83
N SER A 16 14.74 6.56 -13.74
CA SER A 16 14.36 5.74 -12.61
C SER A 16 15.53 4.98 -12.01
N VAL A 17 15.54 4.92 -10.68
CA VAL A 17 16.59 4.28 -9.90
C VAL A 17 16.04 3.08 -9.16
N TRP A 18 16.70 1.94 -9.36
CA TRP A 18 16.48 0.72 -8.63
C TRP A 18 17.33 0.71 -7.35
N VAL A 19 16.70 0.93 -6.20
CA VAL A 19 17.40 0.94 -4.91
C VAL A 19 17.30 -0.42 -4.25
N VAL A 20 18.43 -1.07 -4.03
CA VAL A 20 18.57 -2.35 -3.33
C VAL A 20 19.15 -2.10 -1.95
N ARG A 21 18.38 -2.36 -0.89
CA ARG A 21 18.84 -2.23 0.50
C ARG A 21 19.18 -3.59 1.07
N ALA A 22 20.46 -3.82 1.36
CA ALA A 22 20.94 -5.08 1.92
C ALA A 22 20.76 -5.12 3.45
N ARG A 23 20.50 -6.31 4.00
CA ARG A 23 20.49 -6.57 5.44
C ARG A 23 21.23 -7.86 5.79
N GLY A 24 21.95 -7.83 6.89
CA GLY A 24 22.83 -8.92 7.31
C GLY A 24 24.18 -8.89 6.60
N ALA A 25 25.08 -9.79 6.96
CA ALA A 25 26.42 -9.83 6.37
C ALA A 25 26.36 -10.15 4.87
N LEU A 26 27.04 -9.33 4.07
CA LEU A 26 27.16 -9.48 2.62
C LEU A 26 28.47 -10.23 2.32
N ASP A 27 28.40 -11.56 2.37
CA ASP A 27 29.59 -12.42 2.43
C ASP A 27 29.82 -13.34 1.22
N GLY A 28 28.89 -13.37 0.27
CA GLY A 28 28.99 -14.19 -0.93
C GLY A 28 28.04 -13.74 -2.05
N SER A 29 28.22 -14.31 -3.25
CA SER A 29 27.43 -13.98 -4.44
C SER A 29 25.98 -14.48 -4.42
N ASP A 30 25.66 -15.33 -3.45
CA ASP A 30 24.34 -15.89 -3.17
C ASP A 30 23.47 -14.95 -2.32
N HIS A 31 24.03 -13.84 -1.83
CA HIS A 31 23.27 -12.90 -1.02
C HIS A 31 22.07 -12.31 -1.81
N PRO A 32 20.86 -12.23 -1.21
CA PRO A 32 19.66 -11.74 -1.90
C PRO A 32 19.81 -10.39 -2.58
N ALA A 33 20.59 -9.47 -1.99
CA ALA A 33 20.89 -8.17 -2.59
C ALA A 33 21.59 -8.29 -3.95
N ILE A 34 22.54 -9.22 -4.11
CA ILE A 34 23.23 -9.43 -5.39
C ILE A 34 22.27 -10.03 -6.42
N GLY A 35 21.36 -10.92 -5.98
CA GLY A 35 20.28 -11.41 -6.84
C GLY A 35 19.38 -10.27 -7.35
N ALA A 36 19.04 -9.32 -6.48
CA ALA A 36 18.23 -8.14 -6.83
C ALA A 36 18.96 -7.16 -7.76
N VAL A 37 20.30 -7.04 -7.66
CA VAL A 37 21.11 -6.25 -8.58
C VAL A 37 21.16 -6.87 -9.98
N ARG A 38 21.21 -8.21 -10.07
CA ARG A 38 21.22 -8.94 -11.36
C ARG A 38 19.88 -8.91 -12.10
N ARG A 39 18.80 -8.58 -11.40
CA ARG A 39 17.43 -8.50 -11.94
C ARG A 39 16.83 -7.16 -11.53
N PRO A 40 17.39 -6.04 -12.02
CA PRO A 40 16.88 -4.73 -11.69
C PRO A 40 15.52 -4.51 -12.35
N ASP A 41 14.85 -3.42 -11.98
CA ASP A 41 13.68 -2.98 -12.71
C ASP A 41 14.03 -2.76 -14.20
N PRO A 42 13.20 -3.21 -15.15
CA PRO A 42 13.52 -3.10 -16.57
C PRO A 42 13.64 -1.64 -17.01
N ASP A 43 12.96 -0.71 -16.35
CA ASP A 43 12.89 0.69 -16.74
C ASP A 43 13.89 1.57 -15.97
N CYS A 44 14.83 0.97 -15.21
CA CYS A 44 15.82 1.73 -14.46
C CYS A 44 17.11 2.01 -15.24
N ASP A 45 17.60 3.23 -15.04
CA ASP A 45 18.86 3.72 -15.60
C ASP A 45 20.03 3.46 -14.63
N THR A 46 19.74 3.48 -13.33
CA THR A 46 20.75 3.31 -12.28
C THR A 46 20.30 2.31 -11.23
N VAL A 47 21.25 1.49 -10.76
CA VAL A 47 21.09 0.60 -9.61
C VAL A 47 21.89 1.17 -8.44
N VAL A 48 21.24 1.41 -7.31
CA VAL A 48 21.89 1.84 -6.08
C VAL A 48 21.86 0.69 -5.07
N VAL A 49 23.01 0.30 -4.53
CA VAL A 49 23.12 -0.72 -3.48
C VAL A 49 23.47 -0.05 -2.16
N GLU A 50 22.49 0.00 -1.28
CA GLU A 50 22.61 0.57 0.06
C GLU A 50 23.14 -0.49 1.04
N LEU A 51 24.31 -0.19 1.61
CA LEU A 51 25.06 -1.01 2.55
C LEU A 51 25.10 -0.41 3.95
N LEU A 52 24.45 0.74 4.19
CA LEU A 52 24.29 1.29 5.55
C LEU A 52 23.61 0.26 6.47
N GLY A 53 24.27 -0.08 7.57
CA GLY A 53 23.80 -1.09 8.53
C GLY A 53 24.15 -2.54 8.16
N VAL A 54 24.90 -2.78 7.07
CA VAL A 54 25.48 -4.09 6.76
C VAL A 54 26.71 -4.30 7.66
N PRO A 55 26.73 -5.33 8.51
CA PRO A 55 27.78 -5.49 9.53
C PRO A 55 29.15 -5.87 8.96
N ARG A 56 29.18 -6.47 7.77
CA ARG A 56 30.41 -6.86 7.08
C ARG A 56 30.16 -7.10 5.60
N VAL A 57 31.07 -6.65 4.75
CA VAL A 57 31.14 -6.98 3.32
C VAL A 57 32.44 -7.74 3.03
N THR A 58 32.38 -8.83 2.27
CA THR A 58 33.58 -9.61 1.88
C THR A 58 34.07 -9.27 0.48
N ALA A 59 35.33 -9.61 0.18
CA ALA A 59 35.90 -9.47 -1.16
C ALA A 59 35.14 -10.27 -2.22
N ALA A 60 34.58 -11.44 -1.85
CA ALA A 60 33.77 -12.25 -2.74
C ALA A 60 32.48 -11.53 -3.16
N ALA A 61 31.84 -10.82 -2.23
CA ALA A 61 30.67 -10.01 -2.52
C ALA A 61 31.01 -8.79 -3.41
N LEU A 62 32.11 -8.07 -3.11
CA LEU A 62 32.55 -6.93 -3.93
C LEU A 62 32.94 -7.36 -5.35
N LYS A 63 33.60 -8.51 -5.50
CA LYS A 63 33.86 -9.13 -6.82
C LYS A 63 32.56 -9.41 -7.58
N ALA A 64 31.54 -9.91 -6.88
CA ALA A 64 30.23 -10.17 -7.49
C ALA A 64 29.51 -8.87 -7.89
N LEU A 65 29.53 -7.83 -7.05
CA LEU A 65 28.96 -6.51 -7.36
C LEU A 65 29.70 -5.85 -8.53
N THR A 66 31.03 -5.95 -8.58
CA THR A 66 31.85 -5.45 -9.70
C THR A 66 31.49 -6.14 -11.01
N ARG A 67 31.21 -7.46 -10.98
CA ARG A 67 30.71 -8.17 -12.16
C ARG A 67 29.34 -7.64 -12.59
N CYS A 68 28.43 -7.45 -11.64
CA CYS A 68 27.11 -6.90 -11.95
C CYS A 68 27.20 -5.49 -12.52
N ALA A 69 28.11 -4.64 -12.01
CA ALA A 69 28.33 -3.30 -12.53
C ALA A 69 28.78 -3.31 -14.00
N LYS A 70 29.64 -4.25 -14.40
CA LYS A 70 30.04 -4.45 -15.80
C LYS A 70 28.86 -4.88 -16.67
N GLU A 71 28.11 -5.89 -16.22
CA GLU A 71 26.93 -6.39 -16.93
C GLU A 71 25.85 -5.29 -17.09
N LEU A 72 25.66 -4.43 -16.09
CA LEU A 72 24.75 -3.29 -16.16
C LEU A 72 25.25 -2.23 -17.13
N ALA A 73 26.56 -1.92 -17.13
CA ALA A 73 27.17 -0.97 -18.05
C ALA A 73 27.03 -1.39 -19.53
N ASP A 74 27.11 -2.69 -19.82
CA ASP A 74 26.86 -3.24 -21.17
C ASP A 74 25.43 -2.94 -21.67
N HIS A 75 24.49 -2.68 -20.75
CA HIS A 75 23.12 -2.29 -21.03
C HIS A 75 22.87 -0.79 -20.81
N GLY A 76 23.93 0.03 -20.70
CA GLY A 76 23.85 1.47 -20.49
C GLY A 76 23.43 1.89 -19.08
N ARG A 77 23.50 1.00 -18.08
CA ARG A 77 23.05 1.26 -16.71
C ARG A 77 24.20 1.44 -15.73
N GLY A 78 24.02 2.34 -14.77
CA GLY A 78 24.98 2.58 -13.69
C GLY A 78 24.78 1.66 -12.49
N LEU A 79 25.86 1.40 -11.73
CA LEU A 79 25.78 0.81 -10.39
C LEU A 79 26.53 1.69 -9.40
N LEU A 80 25.84 2.13 -8.34
CA LEU A 80 26.39 2.96 -7.27
C LEU A 80 26.23 2.23 -5.93
N LEU A 81 27.19 2.42 -5.03
CA LEU A 81 27.11 1.98 -3.64
C LEU A 81 26.77 3.15 -2.73
N VAL A 82 26.07 2.85 -1.65
CA VAL A 82 25.89 3.77 -0.54
C VAL A 82 26.38 3.12 0.75
N GLY A 83 27.26 3.79 1.48
CA GLY A 83 27.82 3.29 2.73
C GLY A 83 28.79 2.12 2.54
N GLY A 84 29.31 1.92 1.32
CA GLY A 84 30.28 0.88 0.99
C GLY A 84 31.56 1.03 1.81
N ARG A 85 32.10 2.24 1.94
CA ARG A 85 33.31 2.52 2.74
C ARG A 85 33.10 2.19 4.21
N ALA A 86 31.93 2.50 4.76
CA ALA A 86 31.59 2.18 6.14
C ALA A 86 31.49 0.66 6.38
N ALA A 87 31.04 -0.10 5.37
CA ALA A 87 30.80 -1.53 5.49
C ALA A 87 31.99 -2.43 5.09
N ALA A 88 32.87 -1.94 4.20
CA ALA A 88 34.01 -2.68 3.65
C ALA A 88 35.39 -2.11 4.04
N GLY A 89 35.46 -0.86 4.50
CA GLY A 89 36.73 -0.20 4.81
C GLY A 89 37.64 -0.04 3.59
N GLU A 90 38.95 -0.22 3.79
CA GLU A 90 39.97 -0.13 2.74
C GLU A 90 39.82 -1.20 1.65
N LEU A 91 39.13 -2.31 1.95
CA LEU A 91 38.89 -3.36 0.97
C LEU A 91 38.17 -2.84 -0.28
N LEU A 92 37.38 -1.76 -0.16
CA LEU A 92 36.68 -1.15 -1.28
C LEU A 92 37.64 -0.55 -2.33
N ASP A 93 38.84 -0.11 -1.92
CA ASP A 93 39.80 0.57 -2.81
C ASP A 93 40.29 -0.36 -3.95
N ASP A 94 40.22 -1.67 -3.74
CA ASP A 94 40.55 -2.69 -4.74
C ASP A 94 39.46 -2.84 -5.83
N PHE A 95 38.33 -2.14 -5.71
CA PHE A 95 37.16 -2.27 -6.58
C PHE A 95 36.74 -0.92 -7.15
N ALA A 96 36.57 -0.86 -8.47
CA ALA A 96 36.08 0.34 -9.18
C ALA A 96 34.56 0.50 -9.04
N LEU A 97 34.07 0.66 -7.81
CA LEU A 97 32.66 0.86 -7.49
C LEU A 97 32.46 2.25 -6.89
N PRO A 98 31.69 3.15 -7.53
CA PRO A 98 31.37 4.46 -6.97
C PRO A 98 30.63 4.29 -5.63
N ASP A 99 31.05 5.02 -4.59
CA ASP A 99 30.47 4.95 -3.25
C ASP A 99 30.07 6.34 -2.74
N PHE A 100 28.91 6.41 -2.09
CA PHE A 100 28.31 7.63 -1.58
C PHE A 100 27.94 7.49 -0.10
N PRO A 101 27.88 8.59 0.66
CA PRO A 101 27.56 8.53 2.08
C PRO A 101 26.06 8.26 2.35
N SER A 102 25.17 8.61 1.42
CA SER A 102 23.72 8.41 1.54
C SER A 102 23.07 8.19 0.16
N ALA A 103 21.88 7.59 0.14
CA ALA A 103 21.08 7.46 -1.08
C ALA A 103 20.73 8.83 -1.68
N GLU A 104 20.43 9.82 -0.85
CA GLU A 104 20.21 11.19 -1.28
C GLU A 104 21.43 11.74 -2.05
N ALA A 105 22.64 11.58 -1.50
CA ALA A 105 23.86 12.03 -2.17
C ALA A 105 24.14 11.27 -3.48
N ALA A 106 23.84 9.97 -3.52
CA ALA A 106 23.98 9.17 -4.74
C ALA A 106 23.01 9.61 -5.85
N LEU A 107 21.89 10.21 -5.47
CA LEU A 107 20.81 10.63 -6.38
C LEU A 107 20.83 12.12 -6.71
N ALA A 108 21.73 12.90 -6.09
CA ALA A 108 21.78 14.36 -6.19
C ALA A 108 22.53 14.91 -7.42
N LEU A 109 22.58 14.22 -8.56
CA LEU A 109 23.04 14.81 -9.83
C LEU A 109 21.92 15.70 -10.43
N PRO A 110 22.23 16.89 -10.99
CA PRO A 110 21.28 18.00 -11.01
C PRO A 110 20.31 17.95 -12.20
N PRO A 111 19.12 18.54 -12.04
CA PRO A 111 18.61 19.51 -12.99
C PRO A 111 18.83 20.93 -12.46
N VAL A 112 19.54 21.74 -13.25
CA VAL A 112 19.67 23.19 -13.06
C VAL A 112 18.32 23.86 -13.38
N GLY A 113 17.80 24.72 -12.51
CA GLY A 113 16.63 25.55 -12.82
C GLY A 113 16.01 26.27 -11.63
N ALA A 114 16.30 27.57 -11.51
CA ALA A 114 16.09 28.45 -10.37
C ALA A 114 14.65 28.65 -9.86
N ALA A 115 14.62 28.97 -8.56
CA ALA A 115 13.53 29.50 -7.75
C ALA A 115 12.72 30.65 -8.38
N GLY A 116 11.43 30.66 -8.09
CA GLY A 116 10.58 31.85 -8.08
C GLY A 116 10.02 32.06 -6.67
N PRO A 117 9.68 33.30 -6.26
CA PRO A 117 9.26 33.57 -4.90
C PRO A 117 7.90 32.94 -4.62
N VAL A 118 7.83 32.16 -3.54
CA VAL A 118 6.57 31.81 -2.89
C VAL A 118 6.01 33.12 -2.33
N THR A 119 4.87 33.54 -2.86
CA THR A 119 4.05 34.53 -2.16
C THR A 119 3.29 33.77 -1.11
N ASP A 120 3.37 34.25 0.13
CA ASP A 120 2.49 33.82 1.21
C ASP A 120 1.06 34.12 0.76
N ASP A 121 0.35 33.07 0.31
CA ASP A 121 -1.11 33.13 0.27
C ASP A 121 -1.54 32.93 1.73
N GLU A 122 -1.75 34.05 2.40
CA GLU A 122 -2.45 34.09 3.68
C GLU A 122 -3.70 33.23 3.54
N ALA A 123 -3.83 32.21 4.40
CA ALA A 123 -5.04 31.43 4.52
C ALA A 123 -6.21 32.37 4.82
N ALA A 124 -6.89 32.82 3.76
CA ALA A 124 -8.10 33.59 3.85
C ALA A 124 -9.15 32.72 4.55
N ASP A 125 -9.82 33.30 5.54
CA ASP A 125 -10.98 32.68 6.17
C ASP A 125 -11.97 32.26 5.07
N PRO A 126 -12.47 31.01 5.07
CA PRO A 126 -13.24 30.49 3.95
C PRO A 126 -14.52 31.31 3.76
N LEU A 127 -14.73 31.80 2.53
CA LEU A 127 -15.95 32.50 2.17
C LEU A 127 -17.17 31.62 2.48
N PRO A 128 -18.31 32.19 2.89
CA PRO A 128 -19.51 31.41 3.28
C PRO A 128 -19.98 30.38 2.24
N GLY A 129 -19.69 30.61 0.95
CA GLY A 129 -20.02 29.67 -0.13
C GLY A 129 -19.09 28.46 -0.24
N GLU A 130 -17.82 28.55 0.19
CA GLU A 130 -16.87 27.44 0.08
C GLU A 130 -17.16 26.33 1.09
N LEU A 131 -17.63 26.69 2.28
CA LEU A 131 -18.09 25.72 3.28
C LEU A 131 -19.29 24.92 2.77
N GLU A 132 -20.22 25.56 2.08
CA GLU A 132 -21.37 24.89 1.48
C GLU A 132 -20.96 24.00 0.30
N VAL A 133 -20.01 24.44 -0.54
CA VAL A 133 -19.44 23.59 -1.61
C VAL A 133 -18.74 22.36 -1.04
N ARG A 134 -17.94 22.50 0.04
CA ARG A 134 -17.29 21.37 0.73
C ARG A 134 -18.34 20.41 1.31
N ARG A 135 -19.38 20.93 1.95
CA ARG A 135 -20.48 20.13 2.49
C ARG A 135 -21.20 19.35 1.38
N LEU A 136 -21.57 20.02 0.28
CA LEU A 136 -22.23 19.38 -0.86
C LEU A 136 -21.35 18.32 -1.52
N ARG A 137 -20.03 18.55 -1.62
CA ARG A 137 -19.09 17.53 -2.12
C ARG A 137 -19.00 16.33 -1.19
N ALA A 138 -18.93 16.56 0.13
CA ALA A 138 -18.98 15.48 1.11
C ALA A 138 -20.29 14.67 1.03
N GLU A 139 -21.43 15.35 0.82
CA GLU A 139 -22.72 14.71 0.60
C GLU A 139 -22.75 13.89 -0.70
N VAL A 140 -22.27 14.45 -1.82
CA VAL A 140 -22.14 13.72 -3.09
C VAL A 140 -21.25 12.48 -2.94
N ARG A 141 -20.16 12.56 -2.17
CA ARG A 141 -19.31 11.39 -1.88
C ARG A 141 -20.06 10.31 -1.10
N ASP A 142 -20.79 10.68 -0.04
CA ASP A 142 -21.59 9.74 0.73
C ASP A 142 -22.69 9.11 -0.14
N LEU A 143 -23.38 9.91 -0.95
CA LEU A 143 -24.37 9.43 -1.92
C LEU A 143 -23.76 8.46 -2.94
N ARG A 144 -22.58 8.74 -3.50
CA ARG A 144 -21.86 7.83 -4.40
C ARG A 144 -21.43 6.54 -3.70
N ALA A 145 -20.93 6.64 -2.47
CA ALA A 145 -20.56 5.48 -1.67
C ALA A 145 -21.79 4.58 -1.41
N ARG A 146 -22.94 5.17 -1.07
CA ARG A 146 -24.22 4.46 -0.90
C ARG A 146 -24.71 3.86 -2.21
N ALA A 147 -24.71 4.62 -3.31
CA ALA A 147 -25.14 4.17 -4.63
C ALA A 147 -24.33 2.97 -5.15
N ARG A 148 -23.06 2.85 -4.76
CA ARG A 148 -22.22 1.68 -5.09
C ARG A 148 -22.44 0.49 -4.18
N ALA A 149 -22.62 0.73 -2.88
CA ALA A 149 -22.86 -0.34 -1.92
C ALA A 149 -24.25 -0.98 -2.11
N HIS A 150 -25.23 -0.18 -2.53
CA HIS A 150 -26.63 -0.60 -2.61
C HIS A 150 -26.87 -1.78 -3.58
N PRO A 151 -26.42 -1.78 -4.86
CA PRO A 151 -26.62 -2.93 -5.75
C PRO A 151 -25.96 -4.21 -5.23
N GLN A 152 -24.78 -4.09 -4.62
CA GLN A 152 -24.05 -5.23 -4.06
C GLN A 152 -24.77 -5.84 -2.86
N ILE A 153 -25.28 -4.98 -1.96
CA ILE A 153 -26.08 -5.42 -0.81
C ILE A 153 -27.39 -6.03 -1.31
N SER A 154 -28.12 -5.37 -2.21
CA SER A 154 -29.39 -5.87 -2.75
C SER A 154 -29.22 -7.23 -3.44
N ARG A 155 -28.14 -7.43 -4.20
CA ARG A 155 -27.80 -8.74 -4.77
C ARG A 155 -27.56 -9.79 -3.69
N ALA A 156 -26.85 -9.46 -2.61
CA ALA A 156 -26.63 -10.37 -1.51
C ALA A 156 -27.93 -10.72 -0.77
N LEU A 157 -28.86 -9.77 -0.61
CA LEU A 157 -30.17 -10.03 -0.01
C LEU A 157 -30.97 -11.05 -0.82
N GLY A 158 -31.08 -10.86 -2.14
CA GLY A 158 -31.77 -11.83 -3.00
C GLY A 158 -31.12 -13.22 -2.97
N VAL A 159 -29.79 -13.28 -2.88
CA VAL A 159 -29.05 -14.54 -2.68
C VAL A 159 -29.38 -15.19 -1.33
N LEU A 160 -29.52 -14.43 -0.24
CA LEU A 160 -29.90 -14.98 1.07
C LEU A 160 -31.36 -15.47 1.07
N GLU A 161 -32.26 -14.69 0.49
CA GLU A 161 -33.69 -15.03 0.37
C GLU A 161 -33.88 -16.34 -0.38
N GLU A 162 -33.22 -16.50 -1.53
CA GLU A 162 -33.25 -17.73 -2.33
C GLU A 162 -32.60 -18.91 -1.59
N ARG A 163 -31.37 -18.73 -1.08
CA ARG A 163 -30.60 -19.84 -0.49
C ARG A 163 -31.25 -20.47 0.74
N TYR A 164 -31.97 -19.66 1.52
CA TYR A 164 -32.54 -20.06 2.81
C TYR A 164 -34.08 -20.04 2.83
N GLY A 165 -34.75 -19.64 1.74
CA GLY A 165 -36.21 -19.50 1.70
C GLY A 165 -36.71 -18.48 2.74
N LEU A 166 -36.02 -17.35 2.87
CA LEU A 166 -36.43 -16.29 3.80
C LEU A 166 -37.59 -15.50 3.20
N PRO A 167 -38.51 -14.96 4.04
CA PRO A 167 -39.55 -14.09 3.54
C PRO A 167 -38.96 -12.79 2.99
N LEU A 168 -39.65 -12.19 2.01
CA LEU A 168 -39.29 -10.93 1.35
C LEU A 168 -39.67 -9.70 2.23
N ASP A 169 -39.36 -9.75 3.53
CA ASP A 169 -39.87 -8.83 4.57
C ASP A 169 -38.75 -8.18 5.41
N HIS A 170 -37.65 -7.79 4.77
CA HIS A 170 -36.43 -7.26 5.39
C HIS A 170 -35.67 -8.23 6.31
N THR A 171 -36.16 -9.46 6.53
CA THR A 171 -35.47 -10.48 7.34
C THR A 171 -34.02 -10.69 6.90
N ALA A 172 -33.76 -10.82 5.59
CA ALA A 172 -32.40 -11.00 5.07
C ALA A 172 -31.46 -9.83 5.43
N PHE A 173 -31.98 -8.60 5.41
CA PHE A 173 -31.21 -7.40 5.75
C PHE A 173 -30.88 -7.35 7.24
N GLU A 174 -31.85 -7.65 8.12
CA GLU A 174 -31.61 -7.66 9.56
C GLU A 174 -30.62 -8.76 9.98
N LEU A 175 -30.68 -9.94 9.35
CA LEU A 175 -29.69 -10.99 9.57
C LEU A 175 -28.29 -10.54 9.14
N LEU A 176 -28.16 -9.95 7.94
CA LEU A 176 -26.90 -9.43 7.42
C LEU A 176 -26.32 -8.34 8.33
N LYS A 177 -27.15 -7.41 8.78
CA LYS A 177 -26.79 -6.32 9.72
C LYS A 177 -26.34 -6.86 11.07
N LYS A 178 -27.07 -7.82 11.64
CA LYS A 178 -26.73 -8.45 12.93
C LYS A 178 -25.38 -9.15 12.88
N ALA A 179 -25.12 -9.95 11.83
CA ALA A 179 -23.83 -10.62 11.66
C ALA A 179 -22.68 -9.61 11.44
N SER A 180 -22.93 -8.57 10.64
CA SER A 180 -21.99 -7.47 10.41
C SER A 180 -21.59 -6.76 11.70
N GLN A 181 -22.56 -6.39 12.54
CA GLN A 181 -22.32 -5.71 13.82
C GLN A 181 -21.61 -6.60 14.84
N ARG A 182 -22.04 -7.87 14.97
CA ARG A 182 -21.47 -8.81 15.96
C ARG A 182 -19.98 -9.08 15.74
N HIS A 183 -19.57 -9.14 14.47
CA HIS A 183 -18.17 -9.39 14.09
C HIS A 183 -17.41 -8.11 13.72
N ASN A 184 -18.01 -6.93 13.91
CA ASN A 184 -17.40 -5.64 13.59
C ASN A 184 -16.89 -5.55 12.12
N VAL A 185 -17.56 -6.23 11.19
CA VAL A 185 -17.23 -6.22 9.76
C VAL A 185 -18.14 -5.28 8.98
N ARG A 186 -17.62 -4.62 7.94
CA ARG A 186 -18.44 -3.76 7.09
C ARG A 186 -19.48 -4.58 6.32
N MET A 187 -20.73 -4.12 6.33
CA MET A 187 -21.85 -4.79 5.64
C MET A 187 -21.56 -5.09 4.16
N ARG A 188 -20.92 -4.15 3.44
CA ARG A 188 -20.52 -4.36 2.04
C ARG A 188 -19.55 -5.53 1.86
N ALA A 189 -18.60 -5.71 2.79
CA ALA A 189 -17.65 -6.81 2.73
C ALA A 189 -18.34 -8.16 2.98
N LEU A 190 -19.27 -8.21 3.95
CA LEU A 190 -20.07 -9.40 4.21
C LEU A 190 -21.02 -9.73 3.05
N ALA A 191 -21.67 -8.72 2.45
CA ALA A 191 -22.49 -8.88 1.25
C ALA A 191 -21.66 -9.42 0.05
N ALA A 192 -20.43 -8.92 -0.13
CA ALA A 192 -19.50 -9.47 -1.13
C ALA A 192 -19.25 -10.96 -0.90
N ALA A 193 -18.98 -11.35 0.35
CA ALA A 193 -18.70 -12.73 0.73
C ALA A 193 -19.91 -13.64 0.50
N VAL A 194 -21.12 -13.18 0.82
CA VAL A 194 -22.37 -13.92 0.55
C VAL A 194 -22.48 -14.28 -0.94
N VAL A 195 -22.20 -13.32 -1.83
CA VAL A 195 -22.27 -13.53 -3.27
C VAL A 195 -21.13 -14.43 -3.76
N ALA A 196 -19.91 -14.22 -3.25
CA ALA A 196 -18.71 -14.90 -3.73
C ALA A 196 -18.64 -16.38 -3.33
N TYR A 197 -19.12 -16.72 -2.14
CA TYR A 197 -19.04 -18.10 -1.65
C TYR A 197 -20.35 -18.85 -1.91
N PRO A 198 -20.29 -20.12 -2.39
CA PRO A 198 -21.45 -21.00 -2.48
C PRO A 198 -21.89 -21.45 -1.08
N ARG A 199 -23.18 -21.79 -0.92
CA ARG A 199 -23.69 -22.31 0.36
C ARG A 199 -23.02 -23.66 0.71
N PRO A 200 -22.95 -24.03 2.01
CA PRO A 200 -22.44 -25.34 2.41
C PRO A 200 -23.27 -26.48 1.79
N GLU A 201 -22.62 -27.56 1.35
CA GLU A 201 -23.28 -28.69 0.66
C GLU A 201 -24.26 -29.45 1.57
N ARG A 202 -23.94 -29.57 2.86
CA ARG A 202 -24.81 -30.21 3.84
C ARG A 202 -25.76 -29.20 4.46
N ALA A 203 -27.05 -29.52 4.47
CA ALA A 203 -28.07 -28.73 5.14
C ALA A 203 -27.76 -28.63 6.66
N GLY A 204 -27.30 -27.46 7.11
CA GLY A 204 -26.87 -27.21 8.49
C GLY A 204 -25.41 -27.50 8.79
N GLY A 205 -24.57 -27.74 7.77
CA GLY A 205 -23.11 -27.81 7.92
C GLY A 205 -22.46 -26.43 8.03
N ALA A 206 -21.31 -26.36 8.69
CA ALA A 206 -20.49 -25.15 8.71
C ALA A 206 -19.94 -24.83 7.31
N TRP A 207 -19.74 -23.55 7.03
CA TRP A 207 -19.23 -23.10 5.74
C TRP A 207 -17.77 -23.49 5.50
N PHE A 208 -16.98 -23.53 6.57
CA PHE A 208 -15.55 -23.77 6.50
C PHE A 208 -15.14 -24.82 7.54
N PRO A 209 -15.51 -26.09 7.34
CA PRO A 209 -15.21 -27.15 8.29
C PRO A 209 -13.70 -27.30 8.47
N GLY A 210 -13.24 -27.40 9.72
CA GLY A 210 -11.82 -27.56 10.05
C GLY A 210 -10.99 -26.28 9.95
N ARG A 211 -11.59 -25.10 9.71
CA ARG A 211 -10.85 -23.83 9.81
C ARG A 211 -10.39 -23.62 11.25
N LEU A 212 -9.07 -23.51 11.43
CA LEU A 212 -8.48 -23.18 12.72
C LEU A 212 -8.58 -21.68 13.00
N ALA A 213 -9.05 -21.32 14.19
CA ALA A 213 -8.95 -19.95 14.68
C ALA A 213 -7.48 -19.61 14.94
N ARG A 214 -6.92 -18.70 14.14
CA ARG A 214 -5.57 -18.17 14.34
C ARG A 214 -5.65 -16.82 15.04
N PRO A 215 -4.73 -16.50 15.97
CA PRO A 215 -4.67 -15.17 16.56
C PRO A 215 -4.36 -14.12 15.48
N ALA A 216 -4.90 -12.92 15.64
CA ALA A 216 -4.53 -11.77 14.82
C ALA A 216 -3.02 -11.56 14.80
N PRO A 217 -2.42 -11.32 13.62
CA PRO A 217 -1.04 -10.87 13.51
C PRO A 217 -0.81 -9.57 14.28
N PRO A 218 0.38 -9.37 14.88
CA PRO A 218 0.67 -8.15 15.62
C PRO A 218 0.75 -6.94 14.69
N LEU A 219 0.37 -5.78 15.22
CA LEU A 219 0.55 -4.46 14.60
C LEU A 219 1.37 -3.58 15.55
N PRO A 220 2.72 -3.64 15.51
CA PRO A 220 3.58 -2.96 16.49
C PRO A 220 3.39 -1.44 16.56
N PHE A 221 2.91 -0.83 15.47
CA PHE A 221 2.64 0.60 15.38
C PHE A 221 1.23 1.00 15.83
N ALA A 222 0.35 0.04 16.15
CA ALA A 222 -1.06 0.30 16.39
C ALA A 222 -1.40 0.80 17.81
N GLY A 223 -0.40 0.99 18.68
CA GLY A 223 -0.58 1.48 20.04
C GLY A 223 -1.60 0.66 20.82
N ASP A 224 -2.64 1.32 21.33
CA ASP A 224 -3.69 0.74 22.20
C ASP A 224 -4.80 -0.02 21.43
N ILE A 225 -4.67 -0.18 20.12
CA ILE A 225 -5.67 -0.92 19.34
C ILE A 225 -5.62 -2.41 19.74
N ASP A 226 -6.74 -2.94 20.24
CA ASP A 226 -6.94 -4.38 20.36
C ASP A 226 -7.03 -5.00 18.96
N VAL A 227 -5.89 -5.51 18.48
CA VAL A 227 -5.74 -6.09 17.14
C VAL A 227 -6.64 -7.30 16.89
N GLN A 228 -7.16 -7.96 17.92
CA GLN A 228 -8.09 -9.09 17.77
C GLN A 228 -9.52 -8.63 17.47
N GLN A 229 -9.93 -7.48 18.02
CA GLN A 229 -11.29 -6.95 17.91
C GLN A 229 -11.42 -5.75 16.97
N ALA A 230 -10.28 -5.19 16.52
CA ALA A 230 -10.25 -4.04 15.65
C ALA A 230 -10.95 -4.29 14.31
N ASN A 231 -11.70 -3.30 13.85
CA ASN A 231 -12.16 -3.29 12.46
C ASN A 231 -11.09 -2.71 11.53
N VAL A 232 -11.25 -3.00 10.25
CA VAL A 232 -10.37 -2.51 9.17
C VAL A 232 -10.19 -0.99 9.23
N SER A 233 -11.25 -0.22 9.49
CA SER A 233 -11.20 1.25 9.50
C SER A 233 -10.24 1.79 10.57
N ALA A 234 -10.24 1.20 11.76
CA ALA A 234 -9.36 1.58 12.87
C ALA A 234 -7.89 1.28 12.53
N VAL A 235 -7.61 0.08 12.00
CA VAL A 235 -6.26 -0.32 11.60
C VAL A 235 -5.71 0.57 10.49
N LEU A 236 -6.50 0.85 9.44
CA LEU A 236 -6.07 1.74 8.36
C LEU A 236 -5.83 3.17 8.86
N GLY A 237 -6.63 3.65 9.82
CA GLY A 237 -6.42 4.96 10.44
C GLY A 237 -5.11 5.03 11.24
N SER A 238 -4.77 3.96 11.98
CA SER A 238 -3.49 3.90 12.70
C SER A 238 -2.30 3.77 11.75
N MET A 239 -2.46 2.98 10.69
CA MET A 239 -1.45 2.85 9.63
C MET A 239 -1.17 4.21 8.97
N LEU A 240 -2.22 4.95 8.62
CA LEU A 240 -2.07 6.27 8.01
C LEU A 240 -1.28 7.21 8.93
N ARG A 241 -1.69 7.35 10.19
CA ARG A 241 -0.97 8.21 11.16
C ARG A 241 0.50 7.82 11.28
N HIS A 242 0.78 6.53 11.44
CA HIS A 242 2.15 6.05 11.57
C HIS A 242 3.03 6.36 10.35
N VAL A 243 2.48 6.21 9.13
CA VAL A 243 3.20 6.57 7.91
C VAL A 243 3.45 8.07 7.80
N LEU A 244 2.45 8.89 8.16
CA LEU A 244 2.60 10.34 8.19
C LEU A 244 3.70 10.78 9.17
N ASP A 245 3.78 10.13 10.33
CA ASP A 245 4.84 10.37 11.32
C ASP A 245 6.23 9.99 10.78
N ILE A 246 6.37 8.82 10.15
CA ILE A 246 7.65 8.35 9.56
C ILE A 246 8.12 9.28 8.43
N SER A 247 7.18 9.68 7.57
CA SER A 247 7.45 10.53 6.41
C SER A 247 7.48 12.02 6.74
N ALA A 248 7.20 12.41 7.98
CA ALA A 248 7.14 13.81 8.42
C ALA A 248 6.26 14.70 7.52
N THR A 249 5.03 14.25 7.24
CA THR A 249 4.06 15.00 6.42
C THR A 249 2.66 14.95 7.01
N GLY A 250 1.84 15.98 6.74
CA GLY A 250 0.43 16.02 7.10
C GLY A 250 -0.51 15.40 6.06
N MET A 251 -0.02 15.01 4.88
CA MET A 251 -0.85 14.59 3.74
C MET A 251 -0.63 13.12 3.38
N GLY A 252 -1.70 12.35 3.30
CA GLY A 252 -1.62 10.94 2.96
C GLY A 252 -2.97 10.27 2.74
N ASN A 253 -2.94 9.11 2.10
CA ASN A 253 -4.10 8.26 1.93
C ASN A 253 -3.78 6.78 2.09
N VAL A 254 -4.82 5.99 2.34
CA VAL A 254 -4.78 4.54 2.34
C VAL A 254 -5.83 4.03 1.38
N GLN A 255 -5.41 3.15 0.48
CA GLN A 255 -6.25 2.50 -0.50
C GLN A 255 -6.32 1.00 -0.21
N LEU A 256 -7.47 0.38 -0.45
CA LEU A 256 -7.59 -1.08 -0.50
C LEU A 256 -7.86 -1.54 -1.92
N VAL A 257 -7.32 -2.71 -2.25
CA VAL A 257 -7.64 -3.39 -3.52
C VAL A 257 -9.08 -3.88 -3.45
N GLU A 258 -9.88 -3.48 -4.45
CA GLU A 258 -11.24 -3.94 -4.66
C GLU A 258 -11.19 -5.40 -5.20
N PRO A 259 -11.85 -6.38 -4.55
CA PRO A 259 -11.68 -7.79 -4.88
C PRO A 259 -12.12 -8.23 -6.28
N VAL A 260 -13.03 -7.51 -6.94
CA VAL A 260 -13.64 -7.92 -8.22
C VAL A 260 -12.88 -7.36 -9.41
N ARG A 261 -12.59 -6.05 -9.40
CA ARG A 261 -11.92 -5.31 -10.48
C ARG A 261 -10.42 -5.21 -10.28
N GLY A 262 -9.95 -5.35 -9.04
CA GLY A 262 -8.54 -5.19 -8.67
C GLY A 262 -8.07 -3.73 -8.65
N HIS A 263 -8.99 -2.77 -8.69
CA HIS A 263 -8.69 -1.33 -8.62
C HIS A 263 -8.36 -0.94 -7.17
N LEU A 264 -7.53 0.10 -7.01
CA LEU A 264 -7.27 0.69 -5.70
C LEU A 264 -8.37 1.69 -5.37
N ARG A 265 -8.88 1.65 -4.13
CA ARG A 265 -9.97 2.52 -3.68
C ARG A 265 -9.60 3.20 -2.38
N ILE A 266 -9.75 4.52 -2.31
CA ILE A 266 -9.44 5.27 -1.09
C ILE A 266 -10.39 4.85 0.05
N GLU A 267 -9.81 4.54 1.20
CA GLU A 267 -10.50 4.12 2.42
C GLU A 267 -10.28 5.08 3.59
N LYS A 268 -9.12 5.74 3.61
CA LYS A 268 -8.75 6.78 4.58
C LYS A 268 -7.89 7.83 3.88
N HIS A 269 -8.00 9.07 4.30
CA HIS A 269 -7.11 10.14 3.90
C HIS A 269 -6.97 11.18 5.01
N GLN A 270 -5.92 11.97 4.95
CA GLN A 270 -5.64 13.10 5.83
C GLN A 270 -4.89 14.16 5.01
N GLY A 271 -5.19 15.44 5.22
CA GLY A 271 -4.51 16.55 4.54
C GLY A 271 -4.78 16.68 3.04
N LEU A 272 -5.64 15.83 2.46
CA LEU A 272 -5.96 15.82 1.02
C LEU A 272 -7.34 16.42 0.76
N THR A 273 -7.46 17.15 -0.34
CA THR A 273 -8.69 17.86 -0.73
C THR A 273 -9.81 16.90 -1.15
N ASP A 274 -11.05 17.36 -1.05
CA ASP A 274 -12.21 16.57 -1.48
C ASP A 274 -12.19 16.25 -2.98
N ASP A 275 -11.63 17.16 -3.79
CA ASP A 275 -11.48 16.97 -5.23
C ASP A 275 -10.47 15.87 -5.54
N PHE A 276 -9.34 15.82 -4.82
CA PHE A 276 -8.39 14.71 -4.89
C PHE A 276 -9.07 13.38 -4.58
N VAL A 277 -9.77 13.30 -3.45
CA VAL A 277 -10.42 12.06 -3.00
C VAL A 277 -11.50 11.62 -3.97
N THR A 278 -12.22 12.58 -4.57
CA THR A 278 -13.25 12.30 -5.57
C THR A 278 -12.64 11.80 -6.88
N TYR A 279 -11.54 12.41 -7.33
CA TYR A 279 -10.84 12.04 -8.56
C TYR A 279 -10.21 10.64 -8.44
N PHE A 280 -9.57 10.36 -7.30
CA PHE A 280 -8.88 9.09 -7.02
C PHE A 280 -9.73 8.09 -6.22
N ASP A 281 -11.06 8.25 -6.23
CA ASP A 281 -11.99 7.33 -5.56
C ASP A 281 -11.80 5.89 -6.09
N GLU A 282 -11.61 5.74 -7.41
CA GLU A 282 -11.14 4.51 -8.03
C GLU A 282 -9.88 4.79 -8.85
N VAL A 283 -8.77 4.16 -8.50
CA VAL A 283 -7.52 4.20 -9.25
C VAL A 283 -7.38 2.92 -10.07
N GLY A 284 -7.25 3.10 -11.38
CA GLY A 284 -7.01 2.02 -12.34
C GLY A 284 -5.63 1.38 -12.18
N ARG A 285 -5.21 0.63 -13.20
CA ARG A 285 -3.92 -0.08 -13.16
C ARG A 285 -2.73 0.82 -13.44
N ASP A 286 -2.91 1.92 -14.17
CA ASP A 286 -1.81 2.76 -14.66
C ASP A 286 -2.04 4.24 -14.33
N GLY A 287 -1.04 5.07 -14.59
CA GLY A 287 -1.17 6.54 -14.56
C GLY A 287 -1.01 7.18 -13.18
N THR A 288 -0.58 6.43 -12.16
CA THR A 288 -0.28 6.93 -10.81
C THR A 288 0.86 6.13 -10.15
N SER A 289 1.54 6.75 -9.19
CA SER A 289 2.62 6.11 -8.41
C SER A 289 2.12 4.91 -7.58
N CYS A 290 0.92 5.00 -7.00
CA CYS A 290 0.33 3.90 -6.23
C CYS A 290 -0.02 2.70 -7.11
N ALA A 291 -0.48 2.93 -8.35
CA ALA A 291 -0.76 1.85 -9.28
C ALA A 291 0.52 1.15 -9.74
N LEU A 292 1.59 1.91 -10.05
CA LEU A 292 2.91 1.37 -10.35
C LEU A 292 3.46 0.53 -9.18
N ALA A 293 3.37 1.04 -7.94
CA ALA A 293 3.79 0.32 -6.74
C ALA A 293 3.02 -0.99 -6.54
N ALA A 294 1.72 -1.00 -6.84
CA ALA A 294 0.90 -2.21 -6.77
C ALA A 294 1.30 -3.24 -7.83
N GLN A 295 1.58 -2.82 -9.06
CA GLN A 295 2.05 -3.74 -10.12
C GLN A 295 3.41 -4.35 -9.77
N GLN A 296 4.34 -3.51 -9.31
CA GLN A 296 5.69 -3.93 -9.00
C GLN A 296 5.81 -4.64 -7.64
N THR A 297 4.76 -4.61 -6.81
CA THR A 297 4.72 -5.21 -5.47
C THR A 297 5.86 -4.71 -4.58
N ARG A 298 6.19 -3.42 -4.70
CA ARG A 298 7.28 -2.76 -3.96
C ARG A 298 6.99 -1.28 -3.80
N ARG A 299 7.72 -0.61 -2.91
CA ARG A 299 7.58 0.83 -2.72
C ARG A 299 8.04 1.57 -3.97
N VAL A 300 7.30 2.62 -4.31
CA VAL A 300 7.66 3.60 -5.34
C VAL A 300 7.72 4.97 -4.70
N THR A 301 8.83 5.67 -4.92
CA THR A 301 9.00 7.08 -4.59
C THR A 301 9.00 7.88 -5.87
N VAL A 302 8.14 8.90 -5.95
CA VAL A 302 8.20 9.92 -7.00
C VAL A 302 8.71 11.20 -6.36
N THR A 303 9.90 11.62 -6.78
CA THR A 303 10.59 12.78 -6.21
C THR A 303 9.93 14.09 -6.60
N ASP A 304 9.42 14.21 -7.83
CA ASP A 304 8.70 15.39 -8.30
C ASP A 304 7.50 15.00 -9.18
N VAL A 305 6.30 15.25 -8.65
CA VAL A 305 5.03 14.99 -9.34
C VAL A 305 4.88 15.83 -10.61
N GLU A 306 5.41 17.06 -10.64
CA GLU A 306 5.21 17.95 -11.78
C GLU A 306 5.88 17.41 -13.05
N HIS A 307 7.04 16.78 -12.91
CA HIS A 307 7.90 16.38 -14.03
C HIS A 307 7.91 14.87 -14.31
N ASP A 308 7.34 14.03 -13.43
CA ASP A 308 7.40 12.58 -13.61
C ASP A 308 6.38 12.05 -14.64
N PRO A 309 6.78 11.32 -15.69
CA PRO A 309 5.88 10.80 -16.72
C PRO A 309 4.94 9.68 -16.26
N VAL A 310 5.08 9.15 -15.02
CA VAL A 310 4.17 8.10 -14.49
C VAL A 310 2.72 8.58 -14.37
N PHE A 311 2.51 9.89 -14.23
CA PHE A 311 1.18 10.48 -14.07
C PHE A 311 0.57 10.86 -15.41
N THR A 312 -0.70 10.48 -15.61
CA THR A 312 -1.52 11.09 -16.67
C THR A 312 -1.75 12.57 -16.37
N ASP A 313 -2.04 13.38 -17.38
CA ASP A 313 -2.23 14.82 -17.21
C ASP A 313 -3.32 15.15 -16.18
N GLY A 314 -4.45 14.44 -16.22
CA GLY A 314 -5.53 14.64 -15.26
C GLY A 314 -5.11 14.24 -13.83
N ALA A 315 -4.36 13.13 -13.68
CA ALA A 315 -3.87 12.72 -12.37
C ALA A 315 -2.86 13.72 -11.82
N ARG A 316 -1.92 14.19 -12.65
CA ARG A 316 -0.92 15.21 -12.30
C ARG A 316 -1.61 16.48 -11.82
N GLN A 317 -2.57 17.00 -12.59
CA GLN A 317 -3.33 18.19 -12.23
C GLN A 317 -4.06 18.03 -10.90
N ALA A 318 -4.73 16.90 -10.68
CA ALA A 318 -5.45 16.63 -9.43
C ALA A 318 -4.51 16.51 -8.21
N ILE A 319 -3.32 15.91 -8.38
CA ILE A 319 -2.32 15.76 -7.31
C ILE A 319 -1.68 17.11 -6.97
N LEU A 320 -1.29 17.89 -7.98
CA LEU A 320 -0.71 19.23 -7.79
C LEU A 320 -1.72 20.20 -7.17
N ALA A 321 -2.98 20.18 -7.61
CA ALA A 321 -4.05 20.99 -7.03
C ALA A 321 -4.36 20.62 -5.57
N ALA A 322 -4.01 19.41 -5.14
CA ALA A 322 -4.10 18.98 -3.74
C ALA A 322 -2.85 19.39 -2.93
N GLY A 323 -1.88 20.08 -3.53
CA GLY A 323 -0.65 20.52 -2.89
C GLY A 323 0.47 19.46 -2.90
N SER A 324 0.29 18.31 -3.53
CA SER A 324 1.29 17.23 -3.50
C SER A 324 2.33 17.40 -4.61
N ARG A 325 3.57 17.69 -4.24
CA ARG A 325 4.76 17.84 -5.09
C ARG A 325 5.67 16.61 -5.11
N GLY A 326 5.61 15.76 -4.09
CA GLY A 326 6.35 14.50 -4.03
C GLY A 326 5.54 13.43 -3.29
N CYS A 327 5.82 12.14 -3.52
CA CYS A 327 5.10 11.08 -2.83
C CYS A 327 5.88 9.78 -2.67
N HIS A 328 5.57 9.05 -1.58
CA HIS A 328 6.01 7.67 -1.35
C HIS A 328 4.77 6.77 -1.31
N SER A 329 4.74 5.71 -2.11
CA SER A 329 3.65 4.72 -2.15
C SER A 329 4.15 3.35 -1.72
N THR A 330 3.70 2.88 -0.56
CA THR A 330 4.11 1.62 0.05
C THR A 330 2.99 0.58 0.02
N PRO A 331 3.21 -0.61 -0.59
CA PRO A 331 2.17 -1.62 -0.69
C PRO A 331 1.88 -2.30 0.65
N LEU A 332 0.61 -2.64 0.89
CA LEU A 332 0.18 -3.45 2.03
C LEU A 332 0.21 -4.94 1.62
N LEU A 333 1.28 -5.63 1.99
CA LEU A 333 1.60 -6.96 1.47
C LEU A 333 1.20 -8.09 2.43
N SER A 334 0.57 -9.12 1.89
CA SER A 334 0.46 -10.42 2.55
C SER A 334 1.56 -11.35 2.05
N ASP A 335 2.39 -11.84 2.98
CA ASP A 335 3.46 -12.84 2.79
C ASP A 335 3.00 -14.28 3.14
N LEU A 336 1.70 -14.46 3.40
CA LEU A 336 1.10 -15.74 3.81
C LEU A 336 0.76 -16.68 2.64
N SER A 337 1.07 -16.28 1.40
CA SER A 337 0.93 -17.09 0.18
C SER A 337 2.21 -17.03 -0.66
N ASP A 338 2.45 -18.02 -1.52
CA ASP A 338 3.64 -18.12 -2.38
C ASP A 338 3.87 -16.90 -3.30
N ARG A 339 2.84 -16.08 -3.49
CA ARG A 339 2.93 -14.76 -4.12
C ARG A 339 2.62 -13.69 -3.09
N HIS A 340 3.51 -12.70 -2.95
CA HIS A 340 3.22 -11.49 -2.18
C HIS A 340 1.97 -10.83 -2.77
N GLN A 341 0.85 -10.89 -2.06
CA GLN A 341 -0.40 -10.31 -2.53
C GLN A 341 -0.49 -8.86 -2.03
N VAL A 342 -0.67 -7.93 -2.96
CA VAL A 342 -1.02 -6.53 -2.62
C VAL A 342 -2.49 -6.49 -2.20
N LEU A 343 -2.75 -6.14 -0.95
CA LEU A 343 -4.10 -6.00 -0.40
C LEU A 343 -4.57 -4.55 -0.34
N GLY A 344 -3.64 -3.61 -0.48
CA GLY A 344 -3.87 -2.18 -0.49
C GLY A 344 -2.56 -1.41 -0.68
N MET A 345 -2.65 -0.10 -0.53
CA MET A 345 -1.55 0.86 -0.62
C MET A 345 -1.68 1.88 0.50
N VAL A 346 -0.57 2.37 1.00
CA VAL A 346 -0.53 3.62 1.76
C VAL A 346 0.42 4.57 1.05
N SER A 347 -0.01 5.82 0.92
CA SER A 347 0.79 6.85 0.25
C SER A 347 0.93 8.07 1.15
N SER A 348 2.16 8.55 1.31
CA SER A 348 2.46 9.86 1.88
C SER A 348 2.70 10.86 0.75
N HIS A 349 2.15 12.05 0.90
CA HIS A 349 2.23 13.15 -0.05
C HIS A 349 2.93 14.34 0.60
N HIS A 350 3.70 15.10 -0.15
CA HIS A 350 4.56 16.16 0.37
C HIS A 350 4.34 17.44 -0.42
N ASP A 351 4.39 18.59 0.25
CA ASP A 351 4.19 19.92 -0.32
C ASP A 351 5.40 20.46 -1.11
N ALA A 352 6.54 19.76 -1.01
CA ALA A 352 7.74 19.98 -1.80
C ALA A 352 8.18 18.68 -2.49
N PRO A 353 9.02 18.76 -3.54
CA PRO A 353 9.74 17.61 -4.07
C PRO A 353 10.48 16.88 -2.95
N VAL A 354 10.54 15.55 -3.04
CA VAL A 354 11.15 14.69 -2.02
C VAL A 354 12.40 14.01 -2.53
N GLY A 355 13.35 13.78 -1.63
CA GLY A 355 14.47 12.87 -1.88
C GLY A 355 14.08 11.40 -1.69
N ALA A 356 15.06 10.50 -1.89
CA ALA A 356 14.88 9.11 -1.48
C ALA A 356 14.80 9.00 0.05
N LEU A 357 13.95 8.09 0.52
CA LEU A 357 13.84 7.78 1.94
C LEU A 357 15.15 7.22 2.48
N THR A 358 15.50 7.63 3.71
CA THR A 358 16.58 6.99 4.47
C THR A 358 16.29 5.50 4.64
N ASN A 359 17.34 4.68 4.82
CA ASN A 359 17.18 3.23 5.04
C ASN A 359 16.24 2.93 6.23
N ALA A 360 16.33 3.71 7.32
CA ALA A 360 15.47 3.55 8.49
C ALA A 360 13.99 3.86 8.18
N GLN A 361 13.69 4.96 7.49
CA GLN A 361 12.30 5.29 7.11
C GLN A 361 11.73 4.27 6.12
N ALA A 362 12.49 3.93 5.07
CA ALA A 362 12.14 2.90 4.11
C ALA A 362 11.81 1.56 4.79
N ALA A 363 12.68 1.13 5.72
CA ALA A 363 12.49 -0.08 6.52
C ALA A 363 11.19 -0.04 7.33
N ALA A 364 10.94 1.06 8.03
CA ALA A 364 9.76 1.24 8.87
C ALA A 364 8.46 1.22 8.04
N LEU A 365 8.44 1.90 6.90
CA LEU A 365 7.29 1.89 5.99
C LEU A 365 7.00 0.48 5.45
N ASP A 366 8.02 -0.23 4.97
CA ASP A 366 7.84 -1.60 4.44
C ASP A 366 7.38 -2.59 5.51
N GLU A 367 7.88 -2.46 6.73
CA GLU A 367 7.47 -3.28 7.86
C GLU A 367 6.02 -3.00 8.26
N ALA A 368 5.63 -1.73 8.36
CA ALA A 368 4.25 -1.34 8.61
C ALA A 368 3.31 -1.85 7.50
N GLY A 369 3.74 -1.79 6.24
CA GLY A 369 3.01 -2.32 5.08
C GLY A 369 2.80 -3.83 5.16
N ARG A 370 3.85 -4.60 5.50
CA ARG A 370 3.75 -6.06 5.72
C ARG A 370 2.87 -6.43 6.91
N HIS A 371 3.01 -5.73 8.04
CA HIS A 371 2.20 -5.96 9.23
C HIS A 371 0.71 -5.73 8.96
N THR A 372 0.39 -4.61 8.32
CA THR A 372 -0.98 -4.30 7.92
C THR A 372 -1.51 -5.31 6.91
N GLY A 373 -0.72 -5.68 5.89
CA GLY A 373 -1.14 -6.66 4.89
C GLY A 373 -1.41 -8.05 5.49
N ARG A 374 -0.55 -8.55 6.38
CA ARG A 374 -0.80 -9.79 7.13
C ARG A 374 -2.09 -9.71 7.95
N TRP A 375 -2.31 -8.60 8.65
CA TRP A 375 -3.52 -8.41 9.45
C TRP A 375 -4.78 -8.35 8.58
N LEU A 376 -4.73 -7.63 7.45
CA LEU A 376 -5.83 -7.58 6.47
C LEU A 376 -6.14 -8.96 5.89
N HIS A 377 -5.11 -9.75 5.58
CA HIS A 377 -5.28 -11.14 5.14
C HIS A 377 -5.98 -11.97 6.22
N TRP A 378 -5.48 -11.92 7.46
CA TRP A 378 -6.09 -12.62 8.58
C TRP A 378 -7.55 -12.21 8.81
N HIS A 379 -7.86 -10.92 8.80
CA HIS A 379 -9.21 -10.42 9.00
C HIS A 379 -10.16 -10.92 7.90
N ARG A 380 -9.72 -10.95 6.64
CA ARG A 380 -10.51 -11.47 5.50
C ARG A 380 -10.76 -12.98 5.60
N HIS A 381 -9.80 -13.75 6.10
CA HIS A 381 -9.86 -15.21 6.15
C HIS A 381 -10.31 -15.79 7.49
N THR A 382 -10.45 -14.95 8.51
CA THR A 382 -10.90 -15.33 9.86
C THR A 382 -12.18 -14.59 10.19
N VAL A 383 -12.08 -13.31 10.55
CA VAL A 383 -13.21 -12.50 11.06
C VAL A 383 -14.36 -12.39 10.06
N LEU A 384 -14.07 -12.11 8.78
CA LEU A 384 -15.11 -12.05 7.75
C LEU A 384 -15.77 -13.40 7.50
N LEU A 385 -15.00 -14.49 7.55
CA LEU A 385 -15.54 -15.83 7.33
C LEU A 385 -16.30 -16.36 8.55
N ASP A 386 -15.94 -15.93 9.77
CA ASP A 386 -16.73 -16.16 10.99
C ASP A 386 -18.07 -15.43 10.89
N ALA A 387 -18.08 -14.18 10.43
CA ALA A 387 -19.30 -13.42 10.20
C ALA A 387 -20.23 -14.08 9.16
N LEU A 388 -19.64 -14.67 8.11
CA LEU A 388 -20.38 -15.40 7.10
C LEU A 388 -20.98 -16.71 7.63
N ASP A 389 -20.25 -17.45 8.46
CA ASP A 389 -20.72 -18.68 9.11
C ASP A 389 -21.84 -18.39 10.13
N GLU A 390 -21.70 -17.32 10.92
CA GLU A 390 -22.74 -16.82 11.81
C GLU A 390 -24.02 -16.44 11.05
N LEU A 391 -23.88 -15.73 9.93
CA LEU A 391 -25.00 -15.38 9.06
C LEU A 391 -25.71 -16.63 8.53
N HIS A 392 -24.96 -17.64 8.08
CA HIS A 392 -25.51 -18.94 7.67
C HIS A 392 -26.33 -19.58 8.80
N ARG A 393 -25.74 -19.68 10.00
CA ARG A 393 -26.38 -20.28 11.17
C ARG A 393 -27.67 -19.57 11.56
N LEU A 394 -27.66 -18.23 11.55
CA LEU A 394 -28.85 -17.42 11.81
C LEU A 394 -29.93 -17.66 10.74
N ALA A 395 -29.57 -17.67 9.46
CA ALA A 395 -30.51 -17.87 8.37
C ALA A 395 -31.15 -19.27 8.37
N VAL A 396 -30.37 -20.33 8.65
CA VAL A 396 -30.88 -21.70 8.81
C VAL A 396 -31.88 -21.79 9.97
N SER A 397 -31.57 -21.16 11.12
CA SER A 397 -32.48 -21.17 12.26
C SER A 397 -33.81 -20.47 11.96
N ARG A 398 -33.76 -19.37 11.20
CA ARG A 398 -34.94 -18.59 10.81
C ARG A 398 -35.79 -19.34 9.78
N SER A 399 -35.17 -19.96 8.78
CA SER A 399 -35.84 -20.80 7.77
C SER A 399 -36.62 -21.94 8.41
N ARG A 400 -36.05 -22.61 9.43
CA ARG A 400 -36.73 -23.68 10.17
C ARG A 400 -37.91 -23.22 11.02
N SER A 401 -37.91 -21.96 11.45
CA SER A 401 -38.98 -21.38 12.26
C SER A 401 -40.15 -20.83 11.41
N SER A 402 -39.95 -20.72 10.10
CA SER A 402 -40.94 -20.20 9.14
C SER A 402 -41.63 -21.31 8.34
N ARG A 403 -41.20 -22.56 8.50
CA ARG A 403 -41.89 -23.77 8.04
C ARG A 403 -42.63 -24.37 9.22
#